data_AF-A0A2E4IDG2-F1
#
_entry.id   AF-A0A2E4IDG2-F1
#
_cell.length_a   1.000
_cell.length_b   1.000
_cell.length_c   1.000
_cell.angle_alpha   90.00
_cell.angle_beta   90.00
_cell.angle_gamma   90.00
#
_symmetry.space_group_name_H-M   'P 1'
#
loop_
_entity.id
_entity.type
_entity.pdbx_description
1 polymer ?
#
loop_
_entity_poly.entity_id
_entity_poly.type
_entity_poly.pdbx_seq_one_letter_code
_entity_poly.pdbx_strand_id
1 'polypeptide(L)'
;MIDEQLLTQLEELVNSIDLSVIPYQKGNSIRIKHFVIRKSWHGYLIYDTKENKQVTSYYSKTAAVAHVHCCIHKQNYSVDDIRRLDNTLSKHHIDSLFYKNTIETTKDKLKYDVAELRLDIALHHTTDAKAKLMQYILG
;
A
#
# COMPACT_ATOMS: atom_id res chain seq x y z
N MET A 1 8.41 40.91 -28.66
CA MET A 1 9.62 40.21 -28.15
C MET A 1 9.30 39.84 -26.72
N ILE A 2 9.33 38.55 -26.40
CA ILE A 2 9.20 38.10 -25.01
C ILE A 2 10.55 38.38 -24.35
N ASP A 3 10.53 38.93 -23.14
CA ASP A 3 11.73 39.15 -22.34
C ASP A 3 12.34 37.79 -21.97
N GLU A 4 13.51 37.48 -22.52
CA GLU A 4 14.22 36.22 -22.28
C GLU A 4 14.55 36.01 -20.80
N GLN A 5 14.82 37.10 -20.07
CA GLN A 5 15.14 37.04 -18.65
C GLN A 5 13.94 36.61 -17.81
N LEU A 6 12.75 37.10 -18.20
CA LEU A 6 11.48 36.76 -17.56
C LEU A 6 11.06 35.31 -17.88
N LEU A 7 11.38 34.81 -19.07
CA LEU A 7 11.18 33.41 -19.45
C LEU A 7 12.07 32.47 -18.62
N THR A 8 13.36 32.79 -18.47
CA THR A 8 14.30 31.99 -17.65
C THR A 8 13.88 31.95 -16.18
N GLN A 9 13.46 33.09 -15.61
CA GLN A 9 12.98 33.14 -14.22
C GLN A 9 11.72 32.29 -14.01
N LEU A 10 10.81 32.26 -15.00
CA LEU A 10 9.62 31.42 -14.94
C LEU A 10 9.99 29.93 -15.03
N GLU A 11 10.91 29.57 -15.92
CA GLU A 11 11.41 28.19 -16.04
C GLU A 11 12.11 27.73 -14.75
N GLU A 12 12.97 28.56 -14.16
CA GLU A 12 13.61 28.25 -12.87
C GLU A 12 12.60 28.07 -11.75
N LEU A 13 11.57 28.92 -11.68
CA LEU A 13 10.52 28.81 -10.68
C LEU A 13 9.72 27.50 -10.85
N VAL A 14 9.33 27.17 -12.07
CA VAL A 14 8.60 25.92 -12.38
C VAL A 14 9.47 24.68 -12.09
N ASN A 15 10.75 24.73 -12.46
CA ASN A 15 11.69 23.62 -12.25
C ASN A 15 12.19 23.51 -10.79
N SER A 16 12.04 24.56 -9.98
CA SER A 16 12.39 24.54 -8.55
C SER A 16 11.49 23.62 -7.71
N ILE A 17 10.30 23.28 -8.24
CA ILE A 17 9.39 22.35 -7.58
C ILE A 17 9.92 20.94 -7.81
N ASP A 18 10.44 20.32 -6.74
CA ASP A 18 10.82 18.91 -6.78
C ASP A 18 9.56 18.03 -6.93
N LEU A 19 9.16 17.77 -8.17
CA LEU A 19 8.02 16.91 -8.50
C LEU A 19 8.24 15.45 -8.05
N SER A 20 9.47 15.05 -7.66
CA SER A 20 9.74 13.70 -7.16
C SER A 20 9.07 13.42 -5.81
N VAL A 21 8.62 14.47 -5.10
CA VAL A 21 7.84 14.33 -3.86
C VAL A 21 6.41 13.85 -4.12
N ILE A 22 5.88 14.08 -5.32
CA ILE A 22 4.52 13.69 -5.69
C ILE A 22 4.53 12.22 -6.11
N PRO A 23 3.77 11.34 -5.42
CA PRO A 23 3.63 9.95 -5.84
C PRO A 23 3.05 9.86 -7.25
N TYR A 24 3.68 9.10 -8.13
CA TYR A 24 3.17 8.86 -9.48
C TYR A 24 3.24 7.38 -9.87
N GLN A 25 2.32 6.96 -10.73
CA GLN A 25 2.28 5.61 -11.26
C GLN A 25 3.02 5.54 -12.61
N LYS A 26 3.98 4.62 -12.71
CA LYS A 26 4.67 4.28 -13.96
C LYS A 26 4.46 2.79 -14.23
N GLY A 27 3.50 2.49 -15.11
CA GLY A 27 3.10 1.12 -15.42
C GLY A 27 2.59 0.37 -14.19
N ASN A 28 3.21 -0.76 -13.86
CA ASN A 28 2.89 -1.58 -12.68
C ASN A 28 3.58 -1.11 -11.39
N SER A 29 4.27 0.02 -11.42
CA SER A 29 5.05 0.53 -10.30
C SER A 29 4.54 1.89 -9.84
N ILE A 30 4.62 2.15 -8.54
CA ILE A 30 4.36 3.44 -7.92
C ILE A 30 5.69 3.97 -7.43
N ARG A 31 6.00 5.22 -7.79
CA ARG A 31 7.26 5.87 -7.44
C ARG A 31 6.99 6.98 -6.45
N ILE A 32 7.76 6.99 -5.37
CA ILE A 32 7.69 8.00 -4.30
C ILE A 32 9.14 8.32 -3.92
N LYS A 33 9.61 9.53 -4.27
CA LYS A 33 11.04 9.89 -4.15
C LYS A 33 11.95 8.81 -4.78
N HIS A 34 12.88 8.25 -4.00
CA HIS A 34 13.83 7.21 -4.40
C HIS A 34 13.30 5.78 -4.18
N PHE A 35 12.07 5.62 -3.70
CA PHE A 35 11.45 4.32 -3.54
C PHE A 35 10.57 3.97 -4.73
N VAL A 36 10.62 2.69 -5.12
CA VAL A 36 9.79 2.12 -6.17
C VAL A 36 9.02 0.94 -5.59
N ILE A 37 7.69 1.05 -5.59
CA ILE A 37 6.77 -0.03 -5.19
C ILE A 37 6.29 -0.71 -6.48
N ARG A 38 6.77 -1.92 -6.76
CA ARG A 38 6.40 -2.70 -7.95
C ARG A 38 5.36 -3.75 -7.60
N LYS A 39 4.23 -3.74 -8.31
CA LYS A 39 3.24 -4.82 -8.23
C LYS A 39 3.79 -6.08 -8.90
N SER A 40 3.72 -7.20 -8.17
CA SER A 40 4.03 -8.55 -8.63
C SER A 40 2.83 -9.47 -8.40
N TRP A 41 2.93 -10.72 -8.84
CA TRP A 41 1.95 -11.76 -8.55
C TRP A 41 1.84 -12.05 -7.04
N HIS A 42 2.96 -11.97 -6.31
CA HIS A 42 3.04 -12.28 -4.88
C HIS A 42 2.83 -11.08 -3.96
N GLY A 43 2.43 -9.92 -4.50
CA GLY A 43 2.17 -8.70 -3.73
C GLY A 43 2.92 -7.49 -4.27
N TYR A 44 3.47 -6.68 -3.37
CA TYR A 44 4.11 -5.40 -3.67
C TYR A 44 5.56 -5.40 -3.18
N LEU A 45 6.49 -5.33 -4.12
CA LEU A 45 7.93 -5.32 -3.87
C LEU A 45 8.42 -3.88 -3.75
N ILE A 46 9.24 -3.59 -2.75
CA ILE A 46 9.79 -2.25 -2.51
C ILE A 46 11.28 -2.26 -2.83
N TYR A 47 11.69 -1.35 -3.71
CA TYR A 47 13.08 -1.12 -4.08
C TYR A 47 13.51 0.29 -3.67
N ASP A 48 14.73 0.38 -3.16
CA ASP A 48 15.43 1.64 -2.95
C ASP A 48 16.40 1.85 -4.12
N THR A 49 16.20 2.92 -4.90
CA THR A 49 17.05 3.21 -6.06
C THR A 49 18.38 3.87 -5.71
N LYS A 50 18.55 4.41 -4.49
CA LYS A 50 19.84 4.95 -4.03
C LYS A 50 20.79 3.81 -3.67
N GLU A 51 20.26 2.84 -2.95
CA GLU A 51 20.98 1.64 -2.49
C GLU A 51 20.99 0.52 -3.53
N ASN A 52 20.21 0.68 -4.61
CA ASN A 52 19.99 -0.30 -5.67
C ASN A 52 19.64 -1.71 -5.12
N LYS A 53 18.79 -1.76 -4.09
CA LYS A 53 18.42 -3.00 -3.40
C LYS A 53 16.93 -3.14 -3.19
N GLN A 54 16.46 -4.38 -3.14
CA GLN A 54 15.13 -4.68 -2.64
C GLN A 54 15.14 -4.52 -1.12
N VAL A 55 14.28 -3.64 -0.61
CA VAL A 55 14.16 -3.37 0.82
C VAL A 55 13.32 -4.46 1.47
N THR A 56 12.10 -4.66 0.95
CA THR A 56 11.15 -5.62 1.49
C THR A 56 9.97 -5.84 0.55
N SER A 57 9.00 -6.65 0.95
CA SER A 57 7.75 -6.88 0.23
C SER A 57 6.57 -7.05 1.18
N TYR A 58 5.39 -6.68 0.70
CA TYR A 58 4.13 -6.79 1.43
C TYR A 58 3.05 -7.40 0.53
N TYR A 59 2.04 -8.02 1.14
CA TYR A 59 0.85 -8.51 0.46
C TYR A 59 0.03 -7.36 -0.11
N SER A 60 -0.21 -6.31 0.69
CA SER A 60 -1.10 -5.21 0.31
C SER A 60 -0.37 -3.97 -0.19
N LYS A 61 -1.02 -3.25 -1.12
CA LYS A 61 -0.57 -1.93 -1.60
C LYS A 61 -0.46 -0.95 -0.44
N THR A 62 -1.42 -0.98 0.48
CA THR A 62 -1.49 -0.07 1.63
C THR A 62 -0.29 -0.24 2.55
N ALA A 63 0.07 -1.47 2.90
CA ALA A 63 1.25 -1.72 3.74
C ALA A 63 2.55 -1.28 3.04
N ALA A 64 2.67 -1.51 1.74
CA ALA A 64 3.84 -1.09 1.00
C ALA A 64 4.00 0.44 0.97
N VAL A 65 2.89 1.17 0.75
CA VAL A 65 2.89 2.64 0.78
C VAL A 65 3.16 3.16 2.18
N ALA A 66 2.55 2.58 3.21
CA ALA A 66 2.79 2.94 4.61
C ALA A 66 4.27 2.80 4.98
N HIS A 67 4.89 1.66 4.64
CA HIS A 67 6.32 1.44 4.90
C HIS A 67 7.20 2.51 4.23
N VAL A 68 6.97 2.76 2.94
CA VAL A 68 7.72 3.80 2.19
C VAL A 68 7.48 5.20 2.77
N HIS A 69 6.24 5.52 3.14
CA HIS A 69 5.89 6.80 3.76
C HIS A 69 6.69 7.02 5.04
N CYS A 70 6.73 6.01 5.92
CA CYS A 70 7.45 6.12 7.17
C CYS A 70 8.98 6.15 6.99
N CYS A 71 9.53 5.39 6.02
CA CYS A 71 10.94 5.49 5.62
C CYS A 71 11.33 6.92 5.20
N ILE A 72 10.48 7.56 4.39
CA ILE A 72 10.75 8.90 3.85
C ILE A 72 10.73 9.96 4.94
N HIS A 73 9.75 9.89 5.85
CA HIS A 73 9.57 10.88 6.91
C HIS A 73 10.42 10.62 8.15
N LYS A 74 11.23 9.55 8.16
CA LYS A 74 12.07 9.13 9.30
C LYS A 74 11.30 9.09 10.62
N GLN A 75 10.02 8.70 10.57
CA GLN A 75 9.22 8.52 11.77
C GLN A 75 9.82 7.37 12.60
N ASN A 76 9.66 7.42 13.93
CA ASN A 76 9.94 6.24 14.76
C ASN A 76 8.75 5.29 14.61
N TYR A 77 8.85 4.35 13.67
CA TYR A 77 7.82 3.34 13.45
C TYR A 77 8.42 1.95 13.54
N SER A 78 7.58 1.01 13.96
CA SER A 78 7.93 -0.41 13.96
C SER A 78 7.62 -1.00 12.59
N VAL A 79 8.68 -1.35 11.84
CA VAL A 79 8.55 -2.11 10.59
C VAL A 79 7.80 -3.43 10.84
N ASP A 80 8.02 -4.03 12.01
CA ASP A 80 7.38 -5.27 12.43
C ASP A 80 5.87 -5.08 12.64
N ASP A 81 5.41 -3.92 13.11
CA ASP A 81 3.98 -3.63 13.23
C ASP A 81 3.30 -3.51 11.88
N ILE A 82 3.92 -2.81 10.91
CA ILE A 82 3.38 -2.75 9.54
C ILE A 82 3.29 -4.16 8.96
N ARG A 83 4.32 -5.00 9.17
CA ARG A 83 4.33 -6.39 8.72
C ARG A 83 3.24 -7.22 9.38
N ARG A 84 3.07 -7.08 10.69
CA ARG A 84 2.06 -7.79 11.45
C ARG A 84 0.67 -7.44 10.93
N LEU A 85 0.37 -6.15 10.74
CA LEU A 85 -0.90 -5.70 10.18
C LEU A 85 -1.13 -6.22 8.77
N ASP A 86 -0.12 -6.20 7.91
CA ASP A 86 -0.22 -6.74 6.54
C ASP A 86 -0.45 -8.26 6.53
N ASN A 87 0.19 -9.00 7.44
CA ASN A 87 -0.05 -10.44 7.62
C ASN A 87 -1.47 -10.72 8.12
N THR A 88 -1.97 -9.93 9.08
CA THR A 88 -3.37 -10.01 9.54
C THR A 88 -4.34 -9.77 8.39
N LEU A 89 -4.09 -8.74 7.59
CA LEU A 89 -4.89 -8.42 6.42
C LEU A 89 -4.86 -9.55 5.38
N SER A 90 -3.68 -10.08 5.07
CA SER A 90 -3.50 -11.19 4.13
C SER A 90 -4.27 -12.43 4.56
N LYS A 91 -4.09 -12.86 5.81
CA LYS A 91 -4.78 -14.03 6.38
C LYS A 91 -6.30 -13.88 6.25
N HIS A 92 -6.86 -12.78 6.78
CA HIS A 92 -8.30 -12.61 6.83
C HIS A 92 -8.91 -12.32 5.46
N HIS A 93 -8.13 -11.78 4.52
CA HIS A 93 -8.57 -11.67 3.14
C HIS A 93 -8.76 -13.05 2.49
N ILE A 94 -7.80 -13.96 2.68
CA ILE A 94 -7.90 -15.35 2.19
C ILE A 94 -9.09 -16.06 2.83
N ASP A 95 -9.24 -15.93 4.16
CA ASP A 95 -10.38 -16.48 4.89
C ASP A 95 -11.72 -15.96 4.33
N SER A 96 -11.80 -14.66 4.03
CA SER A 96 -13.00 -14.04 3.47
C SER A 96 -13.37 -14.64 2.10
N LEU A 97 -12.38 -14.88 1.23
CA LEU A 97 -12.62 -15.53 -0.07
C LEU A 97 -13.13 -16.97 0.11
N PHE A 98 -12.57 -17.70 1.07
CA PHE A 98 -12.98 -19.08 1.36
C PHE A 98 -14.42 -19.15 1.89
N TYR A 99 -14.77 -18.30 2.87
CA TYR A 99 -16.12 -18.28 3.44
C TYR A 99 -17.15 -17.80 2.42
N LYS A 100 -16.81 -16.77 1.63
CA LYS A 100 -17.67 -16.31 0.54
C LYS A 100 -18.00 -17.44 -0.45
N ASN A 101 -16.99 -18.17 -0.91
CA ASN A 101 -17.21 -19.32 -1.79
C ASN A 101 -18.07 -20.41 -1.11
N THR A 102 -17.89 -20.63 0.19
CA THR A 102 -18.70 -21.60 0.95
C THR A 102 -20.18 -21.19 0.97
N ILE A 103 -20.47 -19.93 1.26
CA ILE A 103 -21.82 -19.34 1.26
C ILE A 103 -22.48 -19.49 -0.12
N GLU A 104 -21.73 -19.26 -1.19
CA GLU A 104 -22.23 -19.34 -2.57
C GLU A 104 -22.54 -20.77 -3.04
N THR A 105 -21.90 -21.78 -2.45
CA THR A 105 -21.93 -23.16 -2.96
C THR A 105 -22.64 -24.16 -2.05
N THR A 106 -22.75 -23.88 -0.75
CA THR A 106 -23.35 -24.80 0.21
C THR A 106 -24.87 -24.87 0.08
N LYS A 107 -25.43 -26.07 0.24
CA LYS A 107 -26.88 -26.30 0.39
C LYS A 107 -27.29 -26.56 1.84
N ASP A 108 -26.31 -26.78 2.70
CA ASP A 108 -26.49 -27.02 4.12
C ASP A 108 -26.62 -25.69 4.85
N LYS A 109 -27.79 -25.46 5.46
CA LYS A 109 -28.12 -24.21 6.17
C LYS A 109 -27.20 -23.97 7.36
N LEU A 110 -26.83 -25.00 8.12
CA LEU A 110 -25.94 -24.81 9.27
C LEU A 110 -24.55 -24.35 8.80
N LYS A 111 -24.05 -24.93 7.70
CA LYS A 111 -22.77 -24.51 7.11
C LYS A 111 -22.84 -23.09 6.55
N TYR A 112 -23.96 -22.72 5.95
CA TYR A 112 -24.21 -21.35 5.48
C TYR A 112 -24.10 -20.36 6.64
N ASP A 113 -24.90 -20.56 7.70
CA ASP A 113 -25.00 -19.65 8.84
C ASP A 113 -23.62 -19.50 9.53
N VAL A 114 -22.88 -20.60 9.67
CA VAL A 114 -21.51 -20.56 10.24
C VAL A 114 -20.52 -19.85 9.33
N ALA A 115 -20.59 -20.07 8.01
CA ALA A 115 -19.70 -19.41 7.06
C ALA A 115 -19.98 -17.90 6.95
N GLU A 116 -21.24 -17.49 7.01
CA GLU A 116 -21.66 -16.09 7.04
C GLU A 116 -21.09 -15.36 8.25
N LEU A 117 -21.28 -15.90 9.46
CA LEU A 117 -20.69 -15.32 10.67
C LEU A 117 -19.16 -15.20 10.60
N ARG A 118 -18.50 -16.23 10.08
CA ARG A 118 -17.04 -16.23 9.93
C ARG A 118 -16.56 -15.24 8.87
N LEU A 119 -17.33 -15.05 7.80
CA LEU A 119 -17.05 -14.03 6.79
C LEU A 119 -17.08 -12.63 7.41
N ASP A 120 -18.10 -12.32 8.21
CA ASP A 120 -18.20 -11.03 8.89
C ASP A 120 -17.01 -10.74 9.81
N ILE A 121 -16.60 -11.73 10.61
CA ILE A 121 -15.42 -11.61 11.47
C ILE A 121 -14.15 -11.35 10.63
N ALA A 122 -13.96 -12.10 9.54
CA ALA A 122 -12.81 -11.93 8.66
C ALA A 122 -12.81 -10.55 8.00
N LEU A 123 -13.95 -10.08 7.50
CA LEU A 123 -14.10 -8.76 6.90
C LEU A 123 -13.81 -7.64 7.91
N HIS A 124 -14.28 -7.79 9.15
CA HIS A 124 -13.97 -6.85 10.23
C HIS A 124 -12.46 -6.73 10.45
N HIS A 125 -11.75 -7.85 10.57
CA HIS A 125 -10.29 -7.84 10.74
C HIS A 125 -9.55 -7.25 9.53
N THR A 126 -9.98 -7.53 8.30
CA THR A 126 -9.36 -6.91 7.11
C THR A 126 -9.52 -5.40 7.10
N THR A 127 -10.70 -4.91 7.49
CA THR A 127 -11.03 -3.48 7.52
C THR A 127 -10.23 -2.76 8.60
N ASP A 128 -10.19 -3.32 9.80
CA ASP A 128 -9.43 -2.79 10.93
C ASP A 128 -7.92 -2.75 10.64
N ALA A 129 -7.34 -3.85 10.13
CA ALA A 129 -5.94 -3.89 9.76
C ALA A 129 -5.60 -2.87 8.66
N LYS A 130 -6.47 -2.71 7.66
CA LYS A 130 -6.30 -1.72 6.59
C LYS A 130 -6.39 -0.29 7.13
N ALA A 131 -7.32 0.00 8.03
CA ALA A 131 -7.46 1.31 8.65
C ALA A 131 -6.22 1.69 9.47
N LYS A 132 -5.70 0.75 10.26
CA LYS A 132 -4.44 0.93 11.01
C LYS A 132 -3.24 1.17 10.09
N LEU A 133 -3.16 0.46 8.96
CA LEU A 133 -2.13 0.73 7.94
C LEU A 133 -2.28 2.13 7.31
N MET A 134 -3.51 2.60 7.08
CA MET A 134 -3.77 3.95 6.55
C MET A 134 -3.38 5.06 7.52
N GLN A 135 -3.44 4.81 8.83
CA GLN A 135 -3.01 5.78 9.84
C GLN A 135 -1.54 6.16 9.69
N TYR A 136 -0.67 5.24 9.26
CA TYR A 136 0.74 5.55 8.97
C TYR A 136 0.96 6.46 7.75
N ILE A 137 -0.05 6.58 6.87
CA ILE A 137 0.02 7.38 5.65
C ILE A 137 -0.59 8.77 5.87
N LEU A 138 -1.68 8.83 6.64
CA LEU A 138 -2.51 10.04 6.79
C LEU A 138 -2.37 10.73 8.16
N GLY A 139 -1.82 10.03 9.16
CA GLY A 139 -1.56 10.55 10.50
C GLY A 139 -0.10 10.97 10.67
#